data_AF-A0AAV2TIR2-F1
#
_entry.id   AF-A0AAV2TIR2-F1
#
_cell.length_a   1.000
_cell.length_b   1.000
_cell.length_c   1.000
_cell.angle_alpha   90.00
_cell.angle_beta   90.00
_cell.angle_gamma   90.00
#
_symmetry.space_group_name_H-M   'P 1'
#
loop_
_entity.id
_entity.type
_entity.pdbx_description
1 polymer ?
#
loop_
_entity_poly.entity_id
_entity_poly.type
_entity_poly.pdbx_seq_one_letter_code
_entity_poly.pdbx_strand_id
1 'polypeptide(L)'
;MLPGVILNEPLSPRSFNCIKKSVLCCISTSSNYAPLAVGYTAMSSEEMFLSGGRGKAVTIFHVLGDHICSLDTPIPRPLLDRPMSSALLSDSFGDMHLSNIVDEDDQIISSDHASEQGVGEATEARSTDELLIQCFMRGLKTVKDNQLPMPVNVFYAQHVIAQKPPSIELDVKKTTYKKVGVFLRKMEDDGFITLEEAKPGVLFLKSVCRDHPNLCGVEPLEDNSTSLPRRSWPDGYAGPPTLEDVKLIEGPAQVFFAKIGYRSGSCISQPEARKAVDDYVRINKLQCANDPRMVRLDAVLMKICDPKTFKEAPESTLANPIFLLSFQDIFAAALKGLRSVLRISFPGKSSPIIWRKNKPPAISLYTAVANGKHLTRVANVDAFGIDPDLFARRLQSLLACSAGRVDDPRYADTVVIQAQGTHLVAISSMLAESYGIPKRYIQGYTEPKKKKKS
;
A
#
# COMPACT_ATOMS: atom_id res chain seq x y z
N MET A 1 20.50 -24.10 -7.26
CA MET A 1 21.51 -25.14 -6.93
C MET A 1 20.79 -26.30 -6.24
N LEU A 2 21.29 -27.54 -6.35
CA LEU A 2 20.67 -28.72 -5.76
C LEU A 2 20.44 -28.65 -4.23
N PRO A 3 21.34 -28.08 -3.40
CA PRO A 3 21.08 -27.92 -1.97
C PRO A 3 19.88 -27.03 -1.62
N GLY A 4 19.43 -26.20 -2.56
CA GLY A 4 18.28 -25.31 -2.37
C GLY A 4 16.94 -25.93 -2.79
N VAL A 5 16.94 -27.17 -3.28
CA VAL A 5 15.72 -27.90 -3.65
C VAL A 5 15.15 -28.56 -2.40
N ILE A 6 13.93 -28.19 -2.02
CA ILE A 6 13.26 -28.73 -0.84
C ILE A 6 12.59 -30.06 -1.24
N LEU A 7 12.93 -31.14 -0.54
CA LEU A 7 12.32 -32.45 -0.70
C LEU A 7 11.32 -32.69 0.45
N ASN A 8 10.16 -33.30 0.15
CA ASN A 8 9.18 -33.69 1.17
C ASN A 8 9.60 -34.97 1.92
N GLU A 9 10.46 -35.77 1.31
CA GLU A 9 10.91 -37.08 1.78
C GLU A 9 12.44 -37.18 1.70
N PRO A 10 13.08 -38.10 2.46
CA PRO A 10 14.51 -38.36 2.35
C PRO A 10 14.92 -38.72 0.92
N LEU A 11 16.17 -38.40 0.58
CA LEU A 11 16.70 -38.54 -0.78
C LEU A 11 16.58 -40.00 -1.28
N SER A 12 15.70 -40.20 -2.26
CA SER A 12 15.46 -41.46 -2.94
C SER A 12 15.56 -41.25 -4.46
N PRO A 13 15.73 -42.32 -5.26
CA PRO A 13 15.73 -42.21 -6.72
C PRO A 13 14.45 -41.60 -7.31
N ARG A 14 13.34 -41.58 -6.53
CA ARG A 14 12.05 -41.00 -6.94
C ARG A 14 11.84 -39.56 -6.44
N SER A 15 12.75 -39.01 -5.64
CA SER A 15 12.59 -37.68 -5.02
C SER A 15 12.45 -36.53 -6.02
N PHE A 16 12.91 -36.70 -7.27
CA PHE A 16 12.87 -35.67 -8.31
C PHE A 16 11.89 -35.99 -9.46
N ASN A 17 10.82 -36.75 -9.22
CA ASN A 17 9.68 -36.96 -10.14
C ASN A 17 10.06 -37.23 -11.61
N CYS A 18 11.06 -38.08 -11.85
CA CYS A 18 11.50 -38.48 -13.21
C CYS A 18 11.83 -37.31 -14.15
N ILE A 19 12.32 -36.18 -13.62
CA ILE A 19 12.72 -35.02 -14.42
C ILE A 19 13.82 -35.42 -15.43
N LYS A 20 13.63 -35.05 -16.70
CA LYS A 20 14.63 -35.20 -17.76
C LYS A 20 15.51 -33.96 -17.83
N LYS A 21 16.75 -34.13 -18.27
CA LYS A 21 17.70 -33.03 -18.51
C LYS A 21 17.22 -32.12 -19.65
N SER A 22 17.53 -30.82 -19.56
CA SER A 22 17.17 -29.79 -20.55
C SER A 22 15.67 -29.63 -20.82
N VAL A 23 14.81 -29.91 -19.84
CA VAL A 23 13.35 -29.69 -19.93
C VAL A 23 12.98 -28.36 -19.29
N LEU A 24 12.03 -27.64 -19.91
CA LEU A 24 11.55 -26.36 -19.42
C LEU A 24 10.81 -26.59 -18.09
N CYS A 25 11.18 -25.82 -17.07
CA CYS A 25 10.58 -25.92 -15.76
C CYS A 25 10.34 -24.53 -15.16
N CYS A 26 9.32 -24.46 -14.31
CA CYS A 26 9.10 -23.33 -13.41
C CYS A 26 9.62 -23.66 -12.00
N ILE A 27 10.01 -22.63 -11.27
CA ILE A 27 10.49 -22.72 -9.89
C ILE A 27 9.49 -22.01 -9.01
N SER A 28 8.93 -22.72 -8.03
CA SER A 28 8.03 -22.18 -7.01
C SER A 28 8.66 -22.24 -5.61
N THR A 29 8.09 -21.52 -4.65
CA THR A 29 8.60 -21.47 -3.26
C THR A 29 7.70 -22.31 -2.35
N SER A 30 8.22 -22.77 -1.22
CA SER A 30 7.42 -23.51 -0.23
C SER A 30 6.22 -22.71 0.29
N SER A 31 6.34 -21.38 0.30
CA SER A 31 5.29 -20.45 0.74
C SER A 31 4.25 -20.07 -0.31
N ASN A 32 4.49 -20.34 -1.60
CA ASN A 32 3.58 -19.94 -2.69
C ASN A 32 3.86 -20.77 -3.94
N TYR A 33 2.84 -21.43 -4.47
CA TYR A 33 2.97 -22.31 -5.63
C TYR A 33 3.04 -21.57 -6.98
N ALA A 34 2.68 -20.28 -7.02
CA ALA A 34 2.83 -19.48 -8.22
C ALA A 34 4.30 -19.44 -8.69
N PRO A 35 4.61 -19.59 -9.98
CA PRO A 35 6.00 -19.54 -10.47
C PRO A 35 6.72 -18.25 -10.06
N LEU A 36 7.92 -18.40 -9.50
CA LEU A 36 8.84 -17.29 -9.19
C LEU A 36 9.88 -17.09 -10.30
N ALA A 37 10.32 -18.18 -10.91
CA ALA A 37 11.34 -18.16 -11.95
C ALA A 37 11.09 -19.28 -12.96
N VAL A 38 11.67 -19.13 -14.15
CA VAL A 38 11.62 -20.13 -15.23
C VAL A 38 13.02 -20.42 -15.77
N GLY A 39 13.24 -21.66 -16.19
CA GLY A 39 14.55 -22.12 -16.65
C GLY A 39 14.53 -23.53 -17.22
N TYR A 40 15.70 -24.02 -17.65
CA TYR A 40 15.88 -25.42 -18.04
C TYR A 40 16.56 -26.21 -16.92
N THR A 41 16.11 -27.45 -16.71
CA THR A 41 16.76 -28.40 -15.81
C THR A 41 18.17 -28.72 -16.32
N ALA A 42 19.19 -28.53 -15.48
CA ALA A 42 20.59 -28.74 -15.87
C ALA A 42 21.04 -30.21 -15.72
N MET A 43 20.32 -31.02 -14.96
CA MET A 43 20.61 -32.44 -14.69
C MET A 43 19.33 -33.26 -14.80
N SER A 44 19.44 -34.57 -15.09
CA SER A 44 18.30 -35.50 -14.97
C SER A 44 18.06 -35.88 -13.50
N SER A 45 16.88 -36.42 -13.18
CA SER A 45 16.56 -36.94 -11.84
C SER A 45 17.60 -37.95 -11.31
N GLU A 46 18.09 -38.84 -12.18
CA GLU A 46 19.16 -39.79 -11.85
C GLU A 46 20.49 -39.07 -11.57
N GLU A 47 20.88 -38.12 -12.41
CA GLU A 47 22.10 -37.32 -12.21
C GLU A 47 22.02 -36.50 -10.90
N MET A 48 20.85 -35.92 -10.59
CA MET A 48 20.59 -35.15 -9.36
C MET A 48 20.66 -36.01 -8.10
N PHE A 49 20.23 -37.27 -8.19
CA PHE A 49 20.33 -38.24 -7.10
C PHE A 49 21.79 -38.69 -6.89
N LEU A 50 22.47 -39.09 -7.97
CA LEU A 50 23.86 -39.56 -7.93
C LEU A 50 24.85 -38.47 -7.49
N SER A 51 24.53 -37.19 -7.71
CA SER A 51 25.39 -36.08 -7.28
C SER A 51 25.34 -35.78 -5.78
N GLY A 52 24.51 -36.50 -5.01
CA GLY A 52 24.44 -36.40 -3.55
C GLY A 52 24.09 -34.98 -3.08
N GLY A 53 23.21 -34.29 -3.81
CA GLY A 53 22.79 -32.93 -3.50
C GLY A 53 23.78 -31.83 -3.91
N ARG A 54 24.82 -32.14 -4.69
CA ARG A 54 25.78 -31.14 -5.20
C ARG A 54 25.54 -30.84 -6.68
N GLY A 55 25.70 -29.57 -7.06
CA GLY A 55 25.62 -29.13 -8.45
C GLY A 55 24.43 -28.22 -8.77
N LYS A 56 24.27 -27.92 -10.07
CA LYS A 56 23.22 -27.04 -10.59
C LYS A 56 21.99 -27.89 -10.94
N ALA A 57 20.85 -27.60 -10.31
CA ALA A 57 19.58 -28.27 -10.62
C ALA A 57 18.90 -27.67 -11.87
N VAL A 58 18.83 -26.33 -11.92
CA VAL A 58 18.15 -25.58 -12.98
C VAL A 58 19.02 -24.38 -13.37
N THR A 59 19.12 -24.12 -14.66
CA THR A 59 19.67 -22.89 -15.24
C THR A 59 18.52 -21.92 -15.47
N ILE A 60 18.54 -20.80 -14.74
CA ILE A 60 17.45 -19.82 -14.71
C ILE A 60 17.60 -18.84 -15.88
N PHE A 61 16.51 -18.54 -16.57
CA PHE A 61 16.46 -17.51 -17.60
C PHE A 61 15.81 -16.22 -17.13
N HIS A 62 14.70 -16.36 -16.42
CA HIS A 62 13.88 -15.24 -16.00
C HIS A 62 13.42 -15.45 -14.56
N VAL A 63 13.47 -14.38 -13.79
CA VAL A 63 13.01 -14.33 -12.40
C VAL A 63 12.08 -13.14 -12.25
N LEU A 64 11.00 -13.34 -11.50
CA LEU A 64 10.11 -12.25 -11.15
C LEU A 64 10.88 -11.13 -10.42
N GLY A 65 10.88 -9.94 -11.00
CA GLY A 65 11.61 -8.76 -10.50
C GLY A 65 12.96 -8.50 -11.21
N ASP A 66 13.30 -9.26 -12.26
CA ASP A 66 14.44 -8.95 -13.11
C ASP A 66 14.16 -7.81 -14.11
N HIS A 67 15.14 -7.49 -14.97
CA HIS A 67 15.01 -6.41 -15.95
C HIS A 67 13.92 -6.66 -17.00
N ILE A 68 13.55 -7.90 -17.30
CA ILE A 68 12.48 -8.20 -18.24
C ILE A 68 11.15 -7.75 -17.64
N CYS A 69 10.94 -7.96 -16.34
CA CYS A 69 9.77 -7.43 -15.62
C CYS A 69 9.68 -5.89 -15.62
N SER A 70 10.77 -5.16 -15.91
CA SER A 70 10.76 -3.70 -15.98
C SER A 70 10.32 -3.13 -17.32
N LEU A 71 10.17 -3.99 -18.34
CA LEU A 71 9.74 -3.60 -19.69
C LEU A 71 8.21 -3.43 -19.79
N ASP A 72 7.46 -3.97 -18.83
CA ASP A 72 6.00 -3.93 -18.80
C ASP A 72 5.48 -3.60 -17.39
N THR A 73 4.16 -3.50 -17.24
CA THR A 73 3.51 -3.29 -15.95
C THR A 73 3.92 -4.38 -14.95
N PRO A 74 4.34 -4.01 -13.72
CA PRO A 74 4.79 -4.98 -12.74
C PRO A 74 3.61 -5.85 -12.30
N ILE A 75 3.64 -7.13 -12.68
CA ILE A 75 2.62 -8.12 -12.33
C ILE A 75 2.93 -8.65 -10.92
N PRO A 76 2.04 -8.46 -9.92
CA PRO A 76 2.22 -9.07 -8.61
C PRO A 76 2.09 -10.59 -8.70
N ARG A 77 2.96 -11.33 -8.00
CA ARG A 77 2.86 -12.80 -7.93
C ARG A 77 1.55 -13.20 -7.24
N PRO A 78 0.65 -13.95 -7.91
CA PRO A 78 -0.58 -14.41 -7.27
C PRO A 78 -0.24 -15.35 -6.10
N LEU A 79 -1.10 -15.40 -5.10
CA LEU A 79 -0.96 -16.35 -3.98
C LEU A 79 -1.69 -17.65 -4.36
N LEU A 80 -0.93 -18.71 -4.59
CA LEU A 80 -1.47 -20.05 -4.82
C LEU A 80 -1.10 -20.97 -3.66
N ASP A 81 -2.12 -21.39 -2.92
CA ASP A 81 -1.98 -22.36 -1.84
C ASP A 81 -1.86 -23.78 -2.39
N ARG A 82 -1.13 -24.63 -1.66
CA ARG A 82 -0.92 -26.04 -2.02
C ARG A 82 -2.27 -26.77 -1.95
N PRO A 83 -2.72 -27.48 -3.01
CA PRO A 83 -3.83 -28.41 -2.85
C PRO A 83 -3.39 -29.51 -1.87
N MET A 84 -4.06 -29.60 -0.71
CA MET A 84 -3.95 -30.74 0.18
C MET A 84 -4.63 -31.94 -0.49
N SER A 85 -3.89 -32.69 -1.31
CA SER A 85 -4.03 -34.15 -1.47
C SER A 85 -3.07 -34.63 -2.57
N SER A 86 -2.15 -35.51 -2.18
CA SER A 86 -1.45 -36.39 -3.10
C SER A 86 -2.32 -37.62 -3.36
N ALA A 87 -3.09 -37.63 -4.44
CA ALA A 87 -3.52 -38.85 -5.13
C ALA A 87 -4.19 -38.50 -6.47
N LEU A 88 -3.73 -39.16 -7.53
CA LEU A 88 -4.35 -39.24 -8.87
C LEU A 88 -4.10 -38.07 -9.82
N LEU A 89 -2.91 -38.04 -10.43
CA LEU A 89 -2.77 -37.74 -11.86
C LEU A 89 -1.78 -38.72 -12.46
N SER A 90 -2.23 -39.96 -12.66
CA SER A 90 -1.70 -40.86 -13.66
C SER A 90 -2.69 -40.92 -14.82
N ASP A 91 -2.16 -40.75 -16.03
CA ASP A 91 -2.73 -41.09 -17.33
C ASP A 91 -3.93 -40.29 -17.85
N SER A 92 -3.63 -39.31 -18.72
CA SER A 92 -3.82 -39.48 -20.18
C SER A 92 -3.69 -38.13 -20.88
N PHE A 93 -2.66 -37.99 -21.72
CA PHE A 93 -2.65 -37.00 -22.79
C PHE A 93 -3.61 -37.46 -23.88
N GLY A 94 -4.72 -36.73 -24.04
CA GLY A 94 -5.72 -36.94 -25.09
C GLY A 94 -6.08 -35.61 -25.73
N ASP A 95 -5.65 -35.48 -26.97
CA ASP A 95 -5.92 -34.43 -27.95
C ASP A 95 -7.44 -34.23 -28.20
N MET A 96 -7.95 -32.99 -28.27
CA MET A 96 -9.09 -32.61 -29.12
C MET A 96 -9.44 -31.10 -29.09
N HIS A 97 -9.07 -30.45 -30.20
CA HIS A 97 -9.91 -29.64 -31.08
C HIS A 97 -10.83 -28.51 -30.55
N LEU A 98 -10.50 -27.29 -30.99
CA LEU A 98 -11.39 -26.14 -31.14
C LEU A 98 -12.54 -26.43 -32.12
N SER A 99 -13.77 -26.02 -31.77
CA SER A 99 -14.80 -25.67 -32.76
C SER A 99 -15.82 -24.69 -32.20
N ASN A 100 -16.08 -23.68 -33.03
CA ASN A 100 -17.05 -22.58 -32.95
C ASN A 100 -18.51 -23.02 -32.78
N ILE A 101 -19.36 -22.08 -32.35
CA ILE A 101 -20.69 -21.64 -32.89
C ILE A 101 -21.16 -20.50 -31.95
N VAL A 102 -21.00 -19.20 -32.25
CA VAL A 102 -21.84 -18.22 -33.00
C VAL A 102 -23.37 -18.23 -32.80
N ASP A 103 -23.87 -17.03 -32.43
CA ASP A 103 -25.14 -16.34 -32.77
C ASP A 103 -26.47 -16.87 -32.17
N GLU A 104 -27.51 -16.09 -31.83
CA GLU A 104 -27.84 -14.65 -31.99
C GLU A 104 -29.10 -14.33 -31.11
N ASP A 105 -29.14 -13.10 -30.60
CA ASP A 105 -30.25 -12.12 -30.45
C ASP A 105 -31.72 -12.39 -30.01
N ASP A 106 -32.14 -11.44 -29.16
CA ASP A 106 -33.37 -10.62 -29.13
C ASP A 106 -34.74 -11.05 -28.51
N GLN A 107 -35.08 -10.27 -27.46
CA GLN A 107 -36.27 -9.41 -27.27
C GLN A 107 -37.70 -9.90 -26.87
N ILE A 108 -38.08 -9.45 -25.66
CA ILE A 108 -39.31 -8.75 -25.18
C ILE A 108 -40.73 -9.38 -25.32
N ILE A 109 -41.45 -9.35 -24.18
CA ILE A 109 -42.86 -8.97 -23.93
C ILE A 109 -43.72 -10.01 -23.18
N SER A 110 -44.18 -9.53 -22.03
CA SER A 110 -45.26 -9.94 -21.12
C SER A 110 -46.48 -10.71 -21.66
N SER A 111 -46.99 -11.65 -20.86
CA SER A 111 -48.43 -11.77 -20.57
C SER A 111 -48.66 -12.58 -19.28
N ASP A 112 -49.60 -12.08 -18.46
CA ASP A 112 -50.07 -12.67 -17.20
C ASP A 112 -50.91 -13.94 -17.42
N HIS A 113 -50.75 -14.95 -16.55
CA HIS A 113 -51.85 -15.54 -15.77
C HIS A 113 -51.35 -16.54 -14.72
N ALA A 114 -52.06 -16.57 -13.60
CA ALA A 114 -51.70 -17.14 -12.31
C ALA A 114 -51.99 -18.64 -12.12
N SER A 115 -51.41 -19.16 -11.03
CA SER A 115 -51.61 -20.45 -10.32
C SER A 115 -51.01 -21.68 -11.02
N GLU A 116 -50.09 -22.48 -10.42
CA GLU A 116 -50.03 -23.04 -9.06
C GLU A 116 -48.60 -23.44 -8.60
N GLN A 117 -48.33 -23.31 -7.28
CA GLN A 117 -47.43 -24.10 -6.41
C GLN A 117 -45.94 -24.22 -6.83
N GLY A 118 -44.96 -23.63 -6.14
CA GLY A 118 -44.72 -23.66 -4.69
C GLY A 118 -43.50 -24.54 -4.42
N VAL A 119 -42.31 -23.94 -4.21
CA VAL A 119 -41.10 -24.46 -3.52
C VAL A 119 -39.85 -23.55 -3.71
N GLY A 120 -39.79 -22.68 -4.73
CA GLY A 120 -38.57 -21.90 -5.05
C GLY A 120 -38.25 -20.66 -4.19
N GLU A 121 -39.25 -19.99 -3.62
CA GLU A 121 -39.06 -18.66 -3.00
C GLU A 121 -38.44 -18.71 -1.59
N ALA A 122 -38.60 -19.82 -0.88
CA ALA A 122 -38.09 -19.97 0.49
C ALA A 122 -36.57 -20.20 0.55
N THR A 123 -35.97 -20.74 -0.51
CA THR A 123 -34.54 -21.06 -0.56
C THR A 123 -33.70 -19.82 -0.85
N GLU A 124 -34.18 -18.95 -1.75
CA GLU A 124 -33.53 -17.66 -2.03
C GLU A 124 -33.62 -16.70 -0.84
N ALA A 125 -34.78 -16.65 -0.16
CA ALA A 125 -34.97 -15.81 1.03
C ALA A 125 -34.06 -16.23 2.22
N ARG A 126 -33.82 -17.54 2.41
CA ARG A 126 -32.86 -18.01 3.42
C ARG A 126 -31.44 -17.56 3.12
N SER A 127 -31.03 -17.55 1.85
CA SER A 127 -29.69 -17.11 1.44
C SER A 127 -29.48 -15.60 1.66
N THR A 128 -30.51 -14.77 1.44
CA THR A 128 -30.43 -13.32 1.64
C THR A 128 -30.52 -12.94 3.11
N ASP A 129 -31.27 -13.70 3.92
CA ASP A 129 -31.32 -13.57 5.37
C ASP A 129 -29.96 -13.86 6.02
N GLU A 130 -29.30 -14.96 5.61
CA GLU A 130 -27.96 -15.32 6.10
C GLU A 130 -26.94 -14.24 5.76
N LEU A 131 -26.98 -13.68 4.54
CA LEU A 131 -26.13 -12.56 4.15
C LEU A 131 -26.39 -11.30 4.97
N LEU A 132 -27.66 -10.96 5.25
CA LEU A 132 -28.02 -9.84 6.10
C LEU A 132 -27.47 -10.01 7.53
N ILE A 133 -27.61 -11.21 8.10
CA ILE A 133 -27.10 -11.56 9.42
C ILE A 133 -25.56 -11.47 9.46
N GLN A 134 -24.87 -11.98 8.44
CA GLN A 134 -23.40 -11.89 8.35
C GLN A 134 -22.92 -10.44 8.25
N CYS A 135 -23.56 -9.61 7.41
CA CYS A 135 -23.24 -8.18 7.29
C CYS A 135 -23.49 -7.45 8.61
N PHE A 136 -24.56 -7.79 9.33
CA PHE A 136 -24.88 -7.23 10.63
C PHE A 136 -23.83 -7.60 11.69
N MET A 137 -23.43 -8.87 11.79
CA MET A 137 -22.40 -9.34 12.72
C MET A 137 -21.06 -8.65 12.49
N ARG A 138 -20.65 -8.49 11.23
CA ARG A 138 -19.44 -7.73 10.87
C ARG A 138 -19.59 -6.25 11.23
N GLY A 139 -20.75 -5.66 10.95
CA GLY A 139 -21.08 -4.28 11.29
C GLY A 139 -20.94 -3.99 12.79
N LEU A 140 -21.40 -4.89 13.65
CA LEU A 140 -21.30 -4.74 15.12
C LEU A 140 -19.84 -4.62 15.61
N LYS A 141 -18.87 -5.25 14.94
CA LYS A 141 -17.45 -5.13 15.27
C LYS A 141 -16.84 -3.77 14.89
N THR A 142 -17.43 -3.06 13.92
CA THR A 142 -16.96 -1.74 13.48
C THR A 142 -17.45 -0.59 14.38
N VAL A 143 -18.49 -0.83 15.20
CA VAL A 143 -19.07 0.19 16.09
C VAL A 143 -18.23 0.36 17.36
N LYS A 144 -17.84 1.60 17.65
CA LYS A 144 -17.10 1.98 18.86
C LYS A 144 -18.05 2.43 19.97
N ASP A 145 -17.69 2.18 21.23
CA ASP A 145 -18.57 2.51 22.39
C ASP A 145 -18.82 4.01 22.55
N ASN A 146 -17.87 4.84 22.11
CA ASN A 146 -18.00 6.30 22.14
C ASN A 146 -18.98 6.85 21.10
N GLN A 147 -19.52 6.00 20.20
CA GLN A 147 -20.51 6.37 19.20
C GLN A 147 -21.94 6.01 19.62
N LEU A 148 -22.12 5.35 20.77
CA LEU A 148 -23.43 4.96 21.31
C LEU A 148 -23.95 5.98 22.35
N PRO A 149 -25.28 6.20 22.44
CA PRO A 149 -26.34 5.61 21.62
C PRO A 149 -26.42 6.23 20.22
N MET A 150 -26.68 5.41 19.19
CA MET A 150 -26.80 5.88 17.79
C MET A 150 -28.15 5.56 17.16
N PRO A 151 -28.68 6.40 16.26
CA PRO A 151 -29.91 6.08 15.54
C PRO A 151 -29.76 4.82 14.68
N VAL A 152 -30.78 3.96 14.70
CA VAL A 152 -30.78 2.69 13.95
C VAL A 152 -30.52 2.88 12.44
N ASN A 153 -31.06 3.95 11.83
CA ASN A 153 -30.85 4.22 10.41
C ASN A 153 -29.37 4.51 10.09
N VAL A 154 -28.66 5.17 10.99
CA VAL A 154 -27.23 5.49 10.84
C VAL A 154 -26.42 4.21 10.99
N PHE A 155 -26.72 3.40 12.01
CA PHE A 155 -26.11 2.10 12.21
C PHE A 155 -26.25 1.20 10.97
N TYR A 156 -27.48 1.07 10.47
CA TYR A 156 -27.77 0.23 9.32
C TYR A 156 -27.02 0.70 8.05
N ALA A 157 -27.05 2.00 7.75
CA ALA A 157 -26.42 2.54 6.55
C ALA A 157 -24.89 2.54 6.59
N GLN A 158 -24.29 2.87 7.74
CA GLN A 158 -22.84 3.07 7.85
C GLN A 158 -22.06 1.83 8.27
N HIS A 159 -22.69 0.92 9.02
CA HIS A 159 -21.99 -0.25 9.58
C HIS A 159 -22.47 -1.57 8.98
N VAL A 160 -23.77 -1.74 8.69
CA VAL A 160 -24.30 -3.00 8.13
C VAL A 160 -24.15 -3.03 6.60
N ILE A 161 -24.60 -2.00 5.88
CA ILE A 161 -24.49 -1.95 4.41
C ILE A 161 -23.02 -1.90 3.96
N ALA A 162 -22.14 -1.23 4.73
CA ALA A 162 -20.72 -1.13 4.42
C ALA A 162 -20.00 -2.49 4.40
N GLN A 163 -20.57 -3.51 5.04
CA GLN A 163 -20.00 -4.85 5.17
C GLN A 163 -20.54 -5.85 4.14
N LYS A 164 -21.21 -5.34 3.08
CA LYS A 164 -21.71 -6.16 1.97
C LYS A 164 -20.62 -6.43 0.93
N PRO A 165 -20.59 -7.62 0.30
CA PRO A 165 -19.73 -7.87 -0.87
C PRO A 165 -20.07 -6.93 -2.05
N PRO A 166 -19.08 -6.50 -2.85
CA PRO A 166 -19.30 -5.57 -3.97
C PRO A 166 -20.17 -6.17 -5.10
N SER A 167 -20.26 -7.51 -5.17
CA SER A 167 -21.02 -8.25 -6.19
C SER A 167 -22.52 -8.42 -5.88
N ILE A 168 -22.99 -8.02 -4.70
CA ILE A 168 -24.37 -8.30 -4.25
C ILE A 168 -25.06 -7.02 -3.73
N GLU A 169 -26.31 -6.80 -4.13
CA GLU A 169 -27.19 -5.78 -3.55
C GLU A 169 -28.02 -6.37 -2.40
N LEU A 170 -27.93 -5.75 -1.22
CA LEU A 170 -28.66 -6.18 -0.03
C LEU A 170 -29.97 -5.40 0.09
N ASP A 171 -31.10 -6.03 -0.24
CA ASP A 171 -32.44 -5.44 -0.09
C ASP A 171 -33.22 -6.13 1.05
N VAL A 172 -33.52 -5.37 2.10
CA VAL A 172 -34.28 -5.84 3.28
C VAL A 172 -35.72 -6.20 2.93
N LYS A 173 -36.25 -5.74 1.80
CA LYS A 173 -37.60 -6.15 1.36
C LYS A 173 -37.63 -7.59 0.86
N LYS A 174 -36.48 -8.11 0.42
CA LYS A 174 -36.30 -9.50 -0.05
C LYS A 174 -35.93 -10.47 1.07
N THR A 175 -35.75 -9.97 2.30
CA THR A 175 -35.51 -10.79 3.49
C THR A 175 -36.82 -11.15 4.18
N THR A 176 -36.83 -12.20 4.99
CA THR A 176 -38.03 -12.62 5.73
C THR A 176 -38.53 -11.56 6.72
N TYR A 177 -37.65 -10.64 7.13
CA TYR A 177 -37.95 -9.55 8.05
C TYR A 177 -38.72 -8.40 7.41
N LYS A 178 -38.57 -8.17 6.09
CA LYS A 178 -39.23 -7.12 5.26
C LYS A 178 -38.98 -5.66 5.69
N LYS A 179 -38.54 -5.40 6.93
CA LYS A 179 -38.24 -4.08 7.52
C LYS A 179 -37.07 -4.17 8.50
N VAL A 180 -36.20 -3.17 8.48
CA VAL A 180 -35.01 -3.07 9.36
C VAL A 180 -35.38 -3.12 10.85
N GLY A 181 -36.46 -2.45 11.25
CA GLY A 181 -36.90 -2.45 12.64
C GLY A 181 -37.36 -3.82 13.16
N VAL A 182 -37.91 -4.67 12.28
CA VAL A 182 -38.34 -6.04 12.63
C VAL A 182 -37.10 -6.94 12.80
N PHE A 183 -36.13 -6.80 11.90
CA PHE A 183 -34.85 -7.50 11.97
C PHE A 183 -34.09 -7.17 13.27
N LEU A 184 -33.98 -5.88 13.63
CA LEU A 184 -33.20 -5.49 14.81
C LEU A 184 -33.87 -5.87 16.13
N ARG A 185 -35.20 -5.89 16.21
CA ARG A 185 -35.91 -6.45 17.36
C ARG A 185 -35.62 -7.95 17.51
N LYS A 186 -35.55 -8.69 16.41
CA LYS A 186 -35.15 -10.10 16.44
C LYS A 186 -33.70 -10.28 16.93
N MET A 187 -32.78 -9.41 16.52
CA MET A 187 -31.38 -9.42 16.99
C MET A 187 -31.23 -8.97 18.45
N GLU A 188 -32.16 -8.16 18.96
CA GLU A 188 -32.28 -7.82 20.38
C GLU A 188 -32.77 -9.02 21.20
N ASP A 189 -33.82 -9.73 20.73
CA ASP A 189 -34.31 -10.97 21.35
C ASP A 189 -33.22 -12.06 21.40
N ASP A 190 -32.41 -12.14 20.35
CA ASP A 190 -31.27 -13.07 20.25
C ASP A 190 -30.04 -12.60 21.06
N GLY A 191 -30.10 -11.44 21.72
CA GLY A 191 -29.11 -10.97 22.69
C GLY A 191 -27.88 -10.26 22.11
N PHE A 192 -27.89 -9.89 20.82
CA PHE A 192 -26.75 -9.21 20.19
C PHE A 192 -26.67 -7.72 20.52
N ILE A 193 -27.82 -7.06 20.68
CA ILE A 193 -27.93 -5.62 20.84
C ILE A 193 -29.02 -5.25 21.84
N THR A 194 -28.99 -4.01 22.32
CA THR A 194 -30.07 -3.42 23.12
C THR A 194 -30.56 -2.16 22.43
N LEU A 195 -31.87 -2.06 22.22
CA LEU A 195 -32.53 -0.93 21.58
C LEU A 195 -33.21 -0.02 22.62
N GLU A 196 -33.33 1.25 22.29
CA GLU A 196 -34.07 2.24 23.07
C GLU A 196 -35.04 2.99 22.16
N GLU A 197 -36.33 3.01 22.52
CA GLU A 197 -37.37 3.72 21.78
C GLU A 197 -37.67 5.06 22.47
N ALA A 198 -37.05 6.14 21.99
CA ALA A 198 -37.23 7.47 22.57
C ALA A 198 -38.58 8.11 22.20
N LYS A 199 -39.12 7.75 21.03
CA LYS A 199 -40.44 8.17 20.50
C LYS A 199 -41.02 7.03 19.66
N PRO A 200 -42.35 6.88 19.55
CA PRO A 200 -42.97 5.83 18.74
C PRO A 200 -42.43 5.87 17.31
N GLY A 201 -41.71 4.81 16.92
CA GLY A 201 -41.11 4.65 15.59
C GLY A 201 -39.67 5.16 15.41
N VAL A 202 -39.03 5.73 16.43
CA VAL A 202 -37.62 6.16 16.39
C VAL A 202 -36.77 5.31 17.34
N LEU A 203 -36.06 4.33 16.77
CA LEU A 203 -35.21 3.39 17.50
C LEU A 203 -33.74 3.86 17.55
N PHE A 204 -33.14 3.75 18.73
CA PHE A 204 -31.72 3.96 18.98
C PHE A 204 -31.05 2.66 19.39
N LEU A 205 -29.85 2.41 18.89
CA LEU A 205 -28.96 1.36 19.36
C LEU A 205 -28.24 1.87 20.62
N LYS A 206 -28.51 1.26 21.78
CA LYS A 206 -28.00 1.68 23.08
C LYS A 206 -26.69 0.99 23.45
N SER A 207 -26.62 -0.32 23.28
CA SER A 207 -25.46 -1.14 23.60
C SER A 207 -25.35 -2.34 22.67
N VAL A 208 -24.13 -2.85 22.53
CA VAL A 208 -23.78 -4.02 21.70
C VAL A 208 -23.11 -5.07 22.58
N CYS A 209 -23.58 -6.32 22.55
CA CYS A 209 -22.96 -7.43 23.27
C CYS A 209 -21.79 -8.00 22.46
N ARG A 210 -20.55 -7.63 22.82
CA ARG A 210 -19.34 -8.05 22.07
C ARG A 210 -18.87 -9.47 22.37
N ASP A 211 -19.31 -10.03 23.50
CA ASP A 211 -18.89 -11.35 24.01
C ASP A 211 -19.81 -12.49 23.53
N HIS A 212 -20.74 -12.21 22.62
CA HIS A 212 -21.66 -13.23 22.10
C HIS A 212 -20.90 -14.33 21.33
N PRO A 213 -21.17 -15.64 21.55
CA PRO A 213 -20.44 -16.76 20.94
C PRO A 213 -20.35 -16.68 19.41
N ASN A 214 -21.42 -16.24 18.75
CA ASN A 214 -21.49 -16.09 17.29
C ASN A 214 -20.73 -14.86 16.74
N LEU A 215 -20.18 -13.99 17.59
CA LEU A 215 -19.28 -12.90 17.21
C LEU A 215 -17.80 -13.26 17.43
N CYS A 216 -17.51 -14.44 17.97
CA CYS A 216 -16.16 -14.96 18.15
C CYS A 216 -15.68 -15.58 16.83
N GLY A 217 -14.67 -15.00 16.19
CA GLY A 217 -14.15 -15.44 14.88
C GLY A 217 -14.72 -14.72 13.66
N VAL A 218 -15.61 -13.74 13.83
CA VAL A 218 -16.08 -12.87 12.73
C VAL A 218 -15.13 -11.67 12.58
N GLU A 219 -14.44 -11.60 11.45
CA GLU A 219 -13.63 -10.44 11.06
C GLU A 219 -14.44 -9.48 10.18
N PRO A 220 -14.39 -8.16 10.44
CA PRO A 220 -14.93 -7.16 9.51
C PRO A 220 -14.25 -7.29 8.14
N LEU A 221 -14.99 -7.05 7.06
CA LEU A 221 -14.36 -6.68 5.79
C LEU A 221 -13.61 -5.37 6.04
N GLU A 222 -12.33 -5.34 5.67
CA GLU A 222 -11.41 -4.23 5.94
C GLU A 222 -12.10 -2.87 5.71
N ASP A 223 -12.12 -2.06 6.76
CA ASP A 223 -12.68 -0.71 6.77
C ASP A 223 -11.98 0.16 5.72
N ASN A 224 -12.58 0.29 4.53
CA ASN A 224 -12.26 1.36 3.59
C ASN A 224 -12.74 2.75 4.09
N SER A 225 -13.29 2.85 5.31
CA SER A 225 -13.86 4.07 5.86
C SER A 225 -12.83 5.11 6.35
N THR A 226 -11.53 4.86 6.20
CA THR A 226 -10.48 5.91 6.29
C THR A 226 -9.78 6.17 4.95
N SER A 227 -10.37 5.82 3.81
CA SER A 227 -9.88 6.36 2.55
C SER A 227 -10.40 7.79 2.39
N LEU A 228 -9.49 8.77 2.46
CA LEU A 228 -9.60 9.98 1.62
C LEU A 228 -10.20 9.59 0.27
N PRO A 229 -11.11 10.39 -0.33
CA PRO A 229 -11.72 10.03 -1.61
C PRO A 229 -10.62 9.55 -2.55
N ARG A 230 -10.71 8.28 -2.97
CA ARG A 230 -9.69 7.65 -3.82
C ARG A 230 -9.67 8.47 -5.09
N ARG A 231 -8.77 9.46 -5.16
CA ARG A 231 -8.65 10.33 -6.32
C ARG A 231 -8.39 9.40 -7.50
N SER A 232 -9.30 9.42 -8.47
CA SER A 232 -9.05 8.75 -9.73
C SER A 232 -7.92 9.50 -10.41
N TRP A 233 -6.78 8.83 -10.51
CA TRP A 233 -5.62 9.37 -11.16
C TRP A 233 -5.73 9.19 -12.69
N PRO A 234 -5.10 10.07 -13.47
CA PRO A 234 -4.89 9.86 -14.90
C PRO A 234 -4.38 8.46 -15.26
N ASP A 235 -4.81 7.93 -16.40
CA ASP A 235 -4.32 6.63 -16.90
C ASP A 235 -2.78 6.60 -16.96
N GLY A 236 -2.20 5.51 -16.48
CA GLY A 236 -0.75 5.35 -16.37
C GLY A 236 -0.10 6.08 -15.19
N TYR A 237 -0.87 6.74 -14.32
CA TYR A 237 -0.34 7.40 -13.12
C TYR A 237 -0.91 6.75 -11.84
N ALA A 238 -0.03 6.14 -11.05
CA ALA A 238 -0.40 5.49 -9.78
C ALA A 238 -0.69 6.49 -8.64
N GLY A 239 -0.39 7.77 -8.83
CA GLY A 239 -0.57 8.84 -7.86
C GLY A 239 0.73 9.55 -7.47
N PRO A 240 0.62 10.69 -6.76
CA PRO A 240 1.78 11.50 -6.41
C PRO A 240 2.70 10.78 -5.43
N PRO A 241 4.02 10.97 -5.56
CA PRO A 241 4.96 10.42 -4.61
C PRO A 241 4.80 11.06 -3.23
N THR A 242 5.03 10.26 -2.20
CA THR A 242 5.20 10.75 -0.84
C THR A 242 6.63 11.26 -0.67
N LEU A 243 6.74 12.49 -0.16
CA LEU A 243 8.01 13.21 0.00
C LEU A 243 8.22 13.44 1.50
N GLU A 244 9.25 12.81 2.06
CA GLU A 244 9.54 12.86 3.48
C GLU A 244 10.97 13.34 3.73
N ASP A 245 11.12 14.33 4.60
CA ASP A 245 12.44 14.82 5.02
C ASP A 245 13.06 13.83 6.01
N VAL A 246 14.19 13.25 5.62
CA VAL A 246 14.93 12.27 6.43
C VAL A 246 16.38 12.71 6.58
N LYS A 247 17.06 12.21 7.61
CA LYS A 247 18.47 12.49 7.84
C LYS A 247 19.32 11.31 7.41
N LEU A 248 20.39 11.58 6.68
CA LEU A 248 21.35 10.57 6.27
C LEU A 248 22.33 10.30 7.41
N ILE A 249 22.45 9.05 7.84
CA ILE A 249 23.33 8.63 8.94
C ILE A 249 24.77 8.59 8.45
N GLU A 250 25.49 9.70 8.65
CA GLU A 250 26.89 9.90 8.29
C GLU A 250 27.62 10.68 9.40
N GLY A 251 28.95 10.67 9.36
CA GLY A 251 29.79 11.46 10.28
C GLY A 251 29.88 10.89 11.71
N PRO A 252 30.21 11.72 12.72
CA PRO A 252 30.46 11.26 14.10
C PRO A 252 29.27 10.55 14.75
N ALA A 253 28.05 10.98 14.41
CA ALA A 253 26.81 10.40 14.94
C ALA A 253 26.55 8.97 14.45
N GLN A 254 27.21 8.52 13.38
CA GLN A 254 27.09 7.14 12.89
C GLN A 254 27.43 6.10 13.96
N VAL A 255 28.43 6.37 14.81
CA VAL A 255 28.85 5.43 15.87
C VAL A 255 27.72 5.18 16.87
N PHE A 256 26.94 6.21 17.18
CA PHE A 256 25.78 6.10 18.04
C PHE A 256 24.66 5.30 17.39
N PHE A 257 24.30 5.63 16.14
CA PHE A 257 23.25 4.93 15.42
C PHE A 257 23.61 3.46 15.15
N ALA A 258 24.88 3.14 14.94
CA ALA A 258 25.38 1.77 14.78
C ALA A 258 25.13 0.90 16.02
N LYS A 259 25.26 1.46 17.24
CA LYS A 259 24.97 0.72 18.48
C LYS A 259 23.49 0.33 18.62
N ILE A 260 22.59 1.01 17.90
CA ILE A 260 21.14 0.75 17.91
C ILE A 260 20.74 -0.13 16.70
N GLY A 261 21.70 -0.52 15.86
CA GLY A 261 21.47 -1.42 14.73
C GLY A 261 21.27 -0.73 13.37
N TYR A 262 21.45 0.59 13.29
CA TYR A 262 21.41 1.30 12.00
C TYR A 262 22.73 1.20 11.24
N ARG A 263 22.65 1.11 9.92
CA ARG A 263 23.84 1.03 9.04
C ARG A 263 24.30 2.42 8.63
N SER A 264 25.59 2.54 8.35
CA SER A 264 26.15 3.75 7.73
C SER A 264 25.49 4.02 6.38
N GLY A 265 25.12 5.28 6.13
CA GLY A 265 24.46 5.66 4.88
C GLY A 265 22.98 5.28 4.79
N SER A 266 22.37 4.70 5.83
CA SER A 266 20.91 4.60 5.90
C SER A 266 20.28 5.96 6.22
N CYS A 267 18.99 6.11 5.92
CA CYS A 267 18.23 7.30 6.28
C CYS A 267 17.38 7.04 7.53
N ILE A 268 17.18 8.07 8.34
CA ILE A 268 16.33 8.01 9.53
C ILE A 268 15.40 9.21 9.58
N SER A 269 14.13 8.98 9.86
CA SER A 269 13.16 10.05 10.07
C SER A 269 13.33 10.68 11.47
N GLN A 270 12.79 11.89 11.67
CA GLN A 270 12.81 12.55 12.98
C GLN A 270 12.18 11.71 14.11
N PRO A 271 11.00 11.06 13.94
CA PRO A 271 10.42 10.21 14.98
C PRO A 271 11.23 8.93 15.22
N GLU A 272 11.76 8.30 14.17
CA GLU A 272 12.64 7.13 14.30
C GLU A 272 13.91 7.48 15.08
N ALA A 273 14.52 8.64 14.80
CA ALA A 273 15.70 9.10 15.53
C ALA A 273 15.39 9.37 17.00
N ARG A 274 14.21 9.92 17.32
CA ARG A 274 13.79 10.15 18.71
C ARG A 274 13.65 8.83 19.46
N LYS A 275 13.01 7.85 18.82
CA LYS A 275 12.87 6.49 19.35
C LYS A 275 14.24 5.83 19.53
N ALA A 276 15.16 5.99 18.57
CA ALA A 276 16.51 5.45 18.67
C ALA A 276 17.27 6.03 19.89
N VAL A 277 17.17 7.33 20.15
CA VAL A 277 17.75 7.95 21.36
C VAL A 277 17.12 7.41 22.63
N ASP A 278 15.80 7.29 22.67
CA ASP A 278 15.08 6.73 23.81
C ASP A 278 15.47 5.27 24.09
N ASP A 279 15.53 4.44 23.05
CA ASP A 279 15.97 3.05 23.13
C ASP A 279 17.43 2.96 23.61
N TYR A 280 18.30 3.85 23.13
CA TYR A 280 19.70 3.90 23.59
C TYR A 280 19.84 4.21 25.08
N VAL A 281 19.11 5.23 25.55
CA VAL A 281 19.12 5.64 26.96
C VAL A 281 18.59 4.52 27.85
N ARG A 282 17.55 3.82 27.40
CA ARG A 282 16.96 2.68 28.11
C ARG A 282 17.89 1.48 28.18
N ILE A 283 18.47 1.07 27.04
CA ILE A 283 19.36 -0.10 26.93
C ILE A 283 20.61 0.09 27.81
N ASN A 284 21.19 1.29 27.78
CA ASN A 284 22.41 1.59 28.54
C ASN A 284 22.13 2.08 29.98
N LYS A 285 20.85 2.13 30.41
CA LYS A 285 20.41 2.59 31.74
C LYS A 285 21.02 3.94 32.13
N LEU A 286 21.00 4.89 31.21
CA LEU A 286 21.63 6.21 31.37
C LEU A 286 20.72 7.27 31.99
N GLN A 287 19.45 6.95 32.25
CA GLN A 287 18.51 7.88 32.85
C GLN A 287 18.81 8.06 34.34
N CYS A 288 18.85 9.31 34.81
CA CYS A 288 19.13 9.59 36.22
C CYS A 288 17.95 9.19 37.12
N ALA A 289 18.25 8.54 38.25
CA ALA A 289 17.24 8.15 39.24
C ALA A 289 16.64 9.35 39.99
N ASN A 290 17.45 10.40 40.24
CA ASN A 290 17.01 11.61 40.96
C ASN A 290 16.19 12.58 40.08
N ASP A 291 16.47 12.64 38.77
CA ASP A 291 15.70 13.45 37.82
C ASP A 291 15.54 12.70 36.48
N PRO A 292 14.33 12.22 36.16
CA PRO A 292 14.08 11.46 34.95
C PRO A 292 14.22 12.29 33.66
N ARG A 293 14.31 13.63 33.75
CA ARG A 293 14.52 14.50 32.58
C ARG A 293 15.99 14.58 32.15
N MET A 294 16.90 14.18 33.03
CA MET A 294 18.34 14.23 32.81
C MET A 294 18.89 12.85 32.46
N VAL A 295 19.83 12.83 31.52
CA VAL A 295 20.51 11.63 31.06
C VAL A 295 21.99 11.78 31.32
N ARG A 296 22.60 10.77 31.93
CA ARG A 296 24.04 10.66 32.12
C ARG A 296 24.73 10.37 30.79
N LEU A 297 25.72 11.19 30.45
CA LEU A 297 26.46 11.05 29.21
C LEU A 297 27.50 9.94 29.32
N ASP A 298 27.52 9.03 28.34
CA ASP A 298 28.57 8.04 28.15
C ASP A 298 29.62 8.55 27.14
N ALA A 299 30.67 7.76 26.91
CA ALA A 299 31.75 8.13 25.99
C ALA A 299 31.28 8.34 24.53
N VAL A 300 30.11 7.82 24.14
CA VAL A 300 29.58 7.97 22.78
C VAL A 300 28.76 9.25 22.67
N LEU A 301 27.87 9.50 23.63
CA LEU A 301 27.08 10.72 23.70
C LEU A 301 27.99 11.94 23.92
N MET A 302 29.04 11.84 24.72
CA MET A 302 30.03 12.90 24.90
C MET A 302 30.75 13.30 23.59
N LYS A 303 30.87 12.37 22.61
CA LYS A 303 31.48 12.67 21.30
C LYS A 303 30.53 13.39 20.34
N ILE A 304 29.22 13.27 20.55
CA ILE A 304 28.19 13.79 19.65
C ILE A 304 27.62 15.11 20.17
N CYS A 305 27.49 15.23 21.49
CA CYS A 305 26.96 16.40 22.15
C CYS A 305 28.03 17.50 22.32
N ASP A 306 27.60 18.75 22.26
CA ASP A 306 28.50 19.90 22.41
C ASP A 306 28.97 20.02 23.86
N PRO A 307 30.29 20.02 24.17
CA PRO A 307 30.80 20.04 25.54
C PRO A 307 30.33 21.23 26.40
N LYS A 308 29.99 22.35 25.76
CA LYS A 308 29.47 23.56 26.42
C LYS A 308 28.08 23.38 27.04
N THR A 309 27.34 22.35 26.61
CA THR A 309 25.98 22.07 27.08
C THR A 309 25.95 21.12 28.28
N PHE A 310 27.09 20.55 28.65
CA PHE A 310 27.18 19.57 29.71
C PHE A 310 26.93 20.22 31.08
N LYS A 311 26.12 19.57 31.90
CA LYS A 311 25.93 19.92 33.31
C LYS A 311 26.65 18.90 34.16
N GLU A 312 27.43 19.32 35.14
CA GLU A 312 28.07 18.38 36.06
C GLU A 312 27.04 17.81 37.05
N ALA A 313 27.09 16.50 37.26
CA ALA A 313 26.29 15.85 38.30
C ALA A 313 26.85 16.22 39.69
N PRO A 314 26.00 16.28 40.72
CA PRO A 314 26.47 16.51 42.10
C PRO A 314 27.41 15.39 42.61
N GLU A 315 27.35 14.21 42.01
CA GLU A 315 28.20 13.05 42.31
C GLU A 315 29.54 13.06 41.54
N SER A 316 29.77 14.08 40.70
CA SER A 316 30.97 14.22 39.90
C SER A 316 32.18 14.46 40.79
N THR A 317 33.27 13.71 40.56
CA THR A 317 34.55 13.88 41.27
C THR A 317 35.64 14.23 40.27
N LEU A 318 36.71 14.90 40.72
CA LEU A 318 37.83 15.32 39.85
C LEU A 318 38.49 14.14 39.10
N ALA A 319 38.46 12.94 39.70
CA ALA A 319 38.97 11.70 39.09
C ALA A 319 37.96 11.03 38.13
N ASN A 320 36.66 11.27 38.29
CA ASN A 320 35.59 10.67 37.50
C ASN A 320 34.50 11.72 37.21
N PRO A 321 34.69 12.55 36.17
CA PRO A 321 33.72 13.58 35.82
C PRO A 321 32.44 12.92 35.27
N ILE A 322 31.29 13.29 35.84
CA ILE A 322 29.98 12.80 35.43
C ILE A 322 29.19 13.98 34.85
N PHE A 323 28.88 13.89 33.56
CA PHE A 323 28.13 14.91 32.85
C PHE A 323 26.69 14.45 32.58
N LEU A 324 25.77 15.40 32.71
CA LEU A 324 24.34 15.27 32.52
C LEU A 324 23.90 16.18 31.38
N LEU A 325 22.92 15.73 30.62
CA LEU A 325 22.31 16.52 29.55
C LEU A 325 20.81 16.19 29.43
N SER A 326 20.03 17.15 28.94
CA SER A 326 18.60 16.91 28.72
C SER A 326 18.39 16.00 27.50
N PHE A 327 17.29 15.23 27.52
CA PHE A 327 16.93 14.39 26.38
C PHE A 327 16.76 15.20 25.07
N GLN A 328 16.23 16.42 25.17
CA GLN A 328 16.04 17.27 23.98
C GLN A 328 17.37 17.69 23.37
N ASP A 329 18.35 18.04 24.20
CA ASP A 329 19.68 18.47 23.73
C ASP A 329 20.45 17.29 23.12
N ILE A 330 20.34 16.08 23.69
CA ILE A 330 20.91 14.86 23.11
C ILE A 330 20.28 14.58 21.75
N PHE A 331 18.96 14.63 21.67
CA PHE A 331 18.23 14.42 20.43
C PHE A 331 18.60 15.47 19.36
N ALA A 332 18.71 16.74 19.74
CA ALA A 332 19.14 17.81 18.85
C ALA A 332 20.58 17.58 18.37
N ALA A 333 21.50 17.23 19.26
CA ALA A 333 22.90 16.95 18.93
C ALA A 333 23.05 15.75 17.97
N ALA A 334 22.31 14.66 18.23
CA ALA A 334 22.31 13.46 17.37
C ALA A 334 21.88 13.78 15.93
N LEU A 335 20.99 14.77 15.76
CA LEU A 335 20.49 15.20 14.46
C LEU A 335 21.29 16.36 13.84
N LYS A 336 22.05 17.13 14.61
CA LYS A 336 22.75 18.36 14.15
C LYS A 336 23.83 18.07 13.10
N GLY A 337 24.57 16.97 13.27
CA GLY A 337 25.65 16.58 12.37
C GLY A 337 25.21 15.85 11.09
N LEU A 338 23.92 15.49 10.97
CA LEU A 338 23.42 14.70 9.86
C LEU A 338 22.92 15.58 8.71
N ARG A 339 23.20 15.15 7.48
CA ARG A 339 22.70 15.81 6.27
C ARG A 339 21.21 15.52 6.08
N SER A 340 20.40 16.56 5.87
CA SER A 340 19.01 16.40 5.46
C SER A 340 18.91 16.00 4.00
N VAL A 341 18.17 14.94 3.71
CA VAL A 341 17.89 14.43 2.36
C VAL A 341 16.40 14.11 2.24
N LEU A 342 15.89 14.02 1.02
CA LEU A 342 14.46 13.77 0.79
C LEU A 342 14.25 12.31 0.37
N ARG A 343 13.39 11.59 1.08
CA ARG A 343 12.94 10.24 0.73
C ARG A 343 11.68 10.36 -0.12
N ILE A 344 11.75 9.84 -1.34
CA ILE A 344 10.67 9.88 -2.32
C ILE A 344 10.13 8.46 -2.51
N SER A 345 8.89 8.21 -2.08
CA SER A 345 8.25 6.89 -2.25
C SER A 345 7.08 6.99 -3.22
N PHE A 346 7.16 6.24 -4.31
CA PHE A 346 6.13 6.22 -5.35
C PHE A 346 5.09 5.13 -5.06
N PRO A 347 3.78 5.42 -5.26
CA PRO A 347 2.76 4.38 -5.21
C PRO A 347 3.09 3.25 -6.20
N GLY A 348 3.08 2.00 -5.73
CA GLY A 348 3.37 0.82 -6.54
C GLY A 348 4.86 0.49 -6.71
N LYS A 349 5.80 1.30 -6.21
CA LYS A 349 7.24 0.95 -6.16
C LYS A 349 7.64 0.56 -4.73
N SER A 350 8.31 -0.57 -4.58
CA SER A 350 8.74 -1.11 -3.29
C SER A 350 9.95 -0.38 -2.69
N SER A 351 10.82 0.20 -3.52
CA SER A 351 12.02 0.90 -3.07
C SER A 351 11.88 2.43 -3.19
N PRO A 352 12.06 3.20 -2.10
CA PRO A 352 12.08 4.65 -2.18
C PRO A 352 13.38 5.17 -2.81
N ILE A 353 13.29 6.32 -3.47
CA ILE A 353 14.44 7.04 -4.04
C ILE A 353 14.95 8.05 -3.00
N ILE A 354 16.26 8.06 -2.77
CA ILE A 354 16.90 9.03 -1.87
C ILE A 354 17.44 10.20 -2.68
N TRP A 355 16.77 11.33 -2.55
CA TRP A 355 17.14 12.57 -3.21
C TRP A 355 18.12 13.38 -2.35
N ARG A 356 19.38 13.41 -2.80
CA ARG A 356 20.52 14.03 -2.09
C ARG A 356 20.85 15.46 -2.54
N LYS A 357 20.12 16.03 -3.52
CA LYS A 357 20.39 17.38 -4.03
C LYS A 357 19.86 18.43 -3.04
N ASN A 358 20.55 19.57 -2.95
CA ASN A 358 20.21 20.66 -2.00
C ASN A 358 18.82 21.27 -2.23
N LYS A 359 18.29 21.20 -3.46
CA LYS A 359 16.95 21.68 -3.79
C LYS A 359 16.03 20.49 -3.99
N PRO A 360 14.78 20.52 -3.48
CA PRO A 360 13.82 19.46 -3.73
C PRO A 360 13.52 19.34 -5.23
N PRO A 361 13.10 18.16 -5.71
CA PRO A 361 12.63 18.03 -7.07
C PRO A 361 11.43 18.96 -7.28
N ALA A 362 11.39 19.63 -8.42
CA ALA A 362 10.30 20.50 -8.79
C ALA A 362 10.05 20.41 -10.28
N ILE A 363 8.79 20.52 -10.67
CA ILE A 363 8.37 20.66 -12.06
C ILE A 363 8.57 22.12 -12.44
N SER A 364 9.31 22.37 -13.51
CA SER A 364 9.51 23.73 -14.02
C SER A 364 8.54 24.01 -15.15
N LEU A 365 7.67 24.99 -14.93
CA LEU A 365 6.66 25.45 -15.87
C LEU A 365 6.98 26.88 -16.31
N TYR A 366 7.20 27.09 -17.61
CA TYR A 366 7.60 28.40 -18.14
C TYR A 366 7.13 28.60 -19.59
N THR A 367 7.12 29.85 -20.04
CA THR A 367 6.86 30.19 -21.44
C THR A 367 8.16 30.39 -22.21
N ALA A 368 8.13 30.04 -23.49
CA ALA A 368 9.18 30.30 -24.46
C ALA A 368 8.58 30.93 -25.71
N VAL A 369 9.39 31.69 -26.45
CA VAL A 369 9.01 32.20 -27.77
C VAL A 369 9.92 31.53 -28.79
N ALA A 370 9.33 30.85 -29.77
CA ALA A 370 10.05 30.32 -30.92
C ALA A 370 9.34 30.73 -32.20
N ASN A 371 10.09 31.23 -33.17
CA ASN A 371 9.55 31.70 -34.46
C ASN A 371 8.38 32.69 -34.29
N GLY A 372 8.48 33.60 -33.32
CA GLY A 372 7.45 34.60 -33.01
C GLY A 372 6.18 34.07 -32.34
N LYS A 373 6.09 32.75 -32.09
CA LYS A 373 4.93 32.12 -31.43
C LYS A 373 5.24 31.82 -29.97
N HIS A 374 4.26 32.06 -29.11
CA HIS A 374 4.33 31.70 -27.69
C HIS A 374 4.09 30.20 -27.50
N LEU A 375 4.92 29.60 -26.67
CA LEU A 375 4.93 28.17 -26.35
C LEU A 375 5.02 28.04 -24.83
N THR A 376 4.43 26.98 -24.28
CA THR A 376 4.53 26.64 -22.86
C THR A 376 5.34 25.36 -22.72
N ARG A 377 6.37 25.37 -21.88
CA ARG A 377 7.25 24.22 -21.61
C ARG A 377 7.10 23.75 -20.17
N VAL A 378 7.13 22.43 -20.01
CA VAL A 378 7.04 21.72 -18.73
C VAL A 378 8.20 20.75 -18.65
N ALA A 379 9.10 20.94 -17.69
CA ALA A 379 10.26 20.08 -17.48
C ALA A 379 10.13 19.28 -16.18
N ASN A 380 10.79 18.11 -16.14
CA ASN A 380 10.99 17.31 -14.92
C ASN A 380 9.69 16.73 -14.32
N VAL A 381 8.73 16.35 -15.17
CA VAL A 381 7.46 15.71 -14.77
C VAL A 381 7.66 14.25 -14.31
N ASP A 382 8.65 13.59 -14.88
CA ASP A 382 9.09 12.22 -14.58
C ASP A 382 9.59 12.06 -13.14
N ALA A 383 10.17 13.12 -12.56
CA ALA A 383 10.55 13.15 -11.14
C ALA A 383 9.37 12.95 -10.18
N PHE A 384 8.13 13.14 -10.66
CA PHE A 384 6.89 12.91 -9.90
C PHE A 384 6.16 11.65 -10.34
N GLY A 385 6.79 10.78 -11.13
CA GLY A 385 6.22 9.51 -11.57
C GLY A 385 5.18 9.67 -12.67
N ILE A 386 5.19 10.82 -13.35
CA ILE A 386 4.32 11.11 -14.49
C ILE A 386 5.05 10.71 -15.75
N ASP A 387 4.42 9.86 -16.56
CA ASP A 387 4.93 9.51 -17.88
C ASP A 387 4.87 10.74 -18.82
N PRO A 388 6.01 11.16 -19.41
CA PRO A 388 6.04 12.32 -20.28
C PRO A 388 5.16 12.22 -21.54
N ASP A 389 5.04 11.03 -22.14
CA ASP A 389 4.26 10.85 -23.38
C ASP A 389 2.77 10.85 -23.11
N LEU A 390 2.34 10.17 -22.05
CA LEU A 390 0.93 10.18 -21.63
C LEU A 390 0.53 11.59 -21.19
N PHE A 391 1.42 12.30 -20.50
CA PHE A 391 1.20 13.70 -20.14
C PHE A 391 1.05 14.59 -21.38
N ALA A 392 1.92 14.43 -22.39
CA ALA A 392 1.82 15.18 -23.64
C ALA A 392 0.51 14.91 -24.40
N ARG A 393 0.09 13.64 -24.53
CA ARG A 393 -1.20 13.28 -25.14
C ARG A 393 -2.38 13.89 -24.40
N ARG A 394 -2.34 13.89 -23.06
CA ARG A 394 -3.38 14.51 -22.24
C ARG A 394 -3.40 16.03 -22.41
N LEU A 395 -2.24 16.68 -22.52
CA LEU A 395 -2.17 18.10 -22.85
C LEU A 395 -2.79 18.40 -24.21
N GLN A 396 -2.54 17.56 -25.23
CA GLN A 396 -3.14 17.74 -26.56
C GLN A 396 -4.67 17.71 -26.50
N SER A 397 -5.23 16.73 -25.80
CA SER A 397 -6.68 16.58 -25.64
C SER A 397 -7.30 17.71 -24.81
N LEU A 398 -6.68 18.08 -23.69
CA LEU A 398 -7.23 19.08 -22.76
C LEU A 398 -7.16 20.51 -23.32
N LEU A 399 -6.04 20.87 -23.96
CA LEU A 399 -5.79 22.23 -24.44
C LEU A 399 -6.16 22.42 -25.92
N ALA A 400 -6.56 21.34 -26.61
CA ALA A 400 -6.79 21.33 -28.06
C ALA A 400 -5.60 21.93 -28.85
N CYS A 401 -4.37 21.61 -28.43
CA CYS A 401 -3.14 22.15 -29.00
C CYS A 401 -2.12 21.06 -29.33
N SER A 402 -1.18 21.32 -30.22
CA SER A 402 -0.04 20.41 -30.42
C SER A 402 0.87 20.44 -29.18
N ALA A 403 1.18 19.26 -28.63
CA ALA A 403 2.13 19.09 -27.54
C ALA A 403 3.04 17.88 -27.75
N GLY A 404 4.31 17.97 -27.38
CA GLY A 404 5.28 16.90 -27.59
C GLY A 404 6.60 17.15 -26.87
N ARG A 405 7.52 16.19 -26.95
CA ARG A 405 8.86 16.32 -26.37
C ARG A 405 9.70 17.32 -27.17
N VAL A 406 10.54 18.09 -26.47
CA VAL A 406 11.50 19.02 -27.07
C VAL A 406 12.81 18.95 -26.29
N ASP A 407 13.92 19.11 -27.00
CA ASP A 407 15.22 19.29 -26.36
C ASP A 407 15.36 20.76 -25.93
N ASP A 408 15.56 21.00 -24.62
CA ASP A 408 15.82 22.33 -24.08
C ASP A 408 17.21 22.35 -23.42
N PRO A 409 18.15 23.18 -23.91
CA PRO A 409 19.49 23.30 -23.31
C PRO A 409 19.47 23.69 -21.82
N ARG A 410 18.41 24.35 -21.33
CA ARG A 410 18.26 24.69 -19.91
C ARG A 410 18.04 23.46 -19.02
N TYR A 411 17.58 22.37 -19.62
CA TYR A 411 17.16 21.14 -18.95
C TYR A 411 17.69 19.93 -19.74
N ALA A 412 18.97 19.93 -20.10
CA ALA A 412 19.57 18.92 -20.96
C ALA A 412 19.44 17.47 -20.43
N ASP A 413 19.41 17.31 -19.10
CA ASP A 413 19.31 15.99 -18.45
C ASP A 413 17.88 15.53 -18.18
N THR A 414 16.86 16.31 -18.56
CA THR A 414 15.46 15.99 -18.25
C THR A 414 14.55 16.10 -19.47
N VAL A 415 13.45 15.35 -19.45
CA VAL A 415 12.46 15.42 -20.53
C VAL A 415 11.66 16.72 -20.39
N VAL A 416 11.64 17.51 -21.46
CA VAL A 416 10.84 18.73 -21.55
C VAL A 416 9.71 18.52 -22.54
N ILE A 417 8.49 18.82 -22.10
CA ILE A 417 7.28 18.77 -22.91
C ILE A 417 6.89 20.19 -23.28
N GLN A 418 6.66 20.42 -24.56
CA GLN A 418 6.24 21.70 -25.10
C GLN A 418 4.81 21.60 -25.62
N ALA A 419 3.96 22.55 -25.22
CA ALA A 419 2.63 22.77 -25.75
C ALA A 419 2.58 24.10 -26.51
N GLN A 420 1.89 24.13 -27.65
CA GLN A 420 1.72 25.34 -28.44
C GLN A 420 0.74 26.30 -27.77
N GLY A 421 1.10 27.58 -27.62
CA GLY A 421 0.29 28.60 -26.95
C GLY A 421 0.72 28.88 -25.51
N THR A 422 0.05 29.85 -24.88
CA THR A 422 0.30 30.26 -23.49
C THR A 422 -0.71 29.62 -22.56
N HIS A 423 -0.33 28.53 -21.88
CA HIS A 423 -1.23 27.69 -21.09
C HIS A 423 -0.81 27.52 -19.64
N LEU A 424 0.00 28.45 -19.09
CA LEU A 424 0.54 28.38 -17.72
C LEU A 424 -0.54 28.07 -16.66
N VAL A 425 -1.67 28.78 -16.71
CA VAL A 425 -2.77 28.62 -15.73
C VAL A 425 -3.42 27.24 -15.84
N ALA A 426 -3.72 26.80 -17.06
CA ALA A 426 -4.39 25.53 -17.30
C ALA A 426 -3.51 24.34 -16.90
N ILE A 427 -2.22 24.38 -17.25
CA ILE A 427 -1.25 23.34 -16.87
C ILE A 427 -1.00 23.35 -15.36
N SER A 428 -0.92 24.54 -14.74
CA SER A 428 -0.78 24.68 -13.28
C SER A 428 -1.94 24.01 -12.54
N SER A 429 -3.19 24.33 -12.94
CA SER A 429 -4.40 23.73 -12.36
C SER A 429 -4.43 22.22 -12.60
N MET A 430 -4.10 21.75 -13.80
CA MET A 430 -4.05 20.32 -14.11
C MET A 430 -3.05 19.55 -13.21
N LEU A 431 -1.83 20.06 -13.05
CA LEU A 431 -0.81 19.41 -12.20
C LEU A 431 -1.24 19.35 -10.73
N ALA A 432 -1.89 20.40 -10.22
CA ALA A 432 -2.34 20.44 -8.83
C ALA A 432 -3.62 19.61 -8.57
N GLU A 433 -4.59 19.67 -9.48
CA GLU A 433 -5.91 19.07 -9.30
C GLU A 433 -5.96 17.63 -9.81
N SER A 434 -5.54 17.39 -11.06
CA SER A 434 -5.59 16.07 -11.69
C SER A 434 -4.46 15.15 -11.22
N TYR A 435 -3.25 15.66 -11.04
CA TYR A 435 -2.07 14.86 -10.63
C TYR A 435 -1.76 14.96 -9.14
N GLY A 436 -2.47 15.84 -8.40
CA GLY A 436 -2.33 15.97 -6.96
C GLY A 436 -0.99 16.53 -6.49
N ILE A 437 -0.25 17.20 -7.36
CA ILE A 437 1.08 17.71 -7.05
C ILE A 437 0.95 18.98 -6.20
N PRO A 438 1.59 19.05 -5.02
CA PRO A 438 1.58 20.26 -4.21
C PRO A 438 2.17 21.46 -4.96
N LYS A 439 1.50 22.61 -4.90
CA LYS A 439 1.93 23.86 -5.57
C LYS A 439 3.39 24.25 -5.31
N ARG A 440 3.91 23.94 -4.12
CA ARG A 440 5.31 24.21 -3.72
C ARG A 440 6.37 23.51 -4.60
N TYR A 441 5.99 22.44 -5.30
CA TYR A 441 6.87 21.71 -6.20
C TYR A 441 6.66 22.07 -7.67
N ILE A 442 5.83 23.08 -7.97
CA ILE A 442 5.62 23.57 -9.33
C ILE A 442 6.22 24.98 -9.43
N GLN A 443 7.42 25.09 -10.01
CA GLN A 443 8.06 26.37 -10.27
C GLN A 443 7.38 27.05 -11.45
N GLY A 444 7.00 28.32 -11.31
CA GLY A 444 6.21 29.04 -12.32
C GLY A 444 4.70 28.76 -12.26
N TYR A 445 4.23 28.15 -11.17
CA TYR A 445 2.81 27.96 -10.91
C TYR A 445 2.05 29.29 -11.00
N THR A 446 1.02 29.33 -11.85
CA THR A 446 0.21 30.53 -12.08
C THR A 446 -1.23 30.27 -11.66
N GLU A 447 -1.75 31.07 -10.73
CA GLU A 447 -3.15 30.95 -10.31
C GLU A 447 -4.13 31.50 -11.36
N PRO A 448 -5.31 30.87 -11.50
CA PRO A 448 -6.38 31.45 -12.30
C PRO A 448 -6.79 32.79 -11.69
N LYS A 449 -6.99 33.81 -12.54
CA LYS A 449 -7.51 35.11 -12.11
C LYS A 449 -8.86 34.88 -11.43
N LYS A 450 -8.97 35.17 -10.14
CA LYS A 450 -10.25 35.11 -9.39
C LYS A 450 -11.27 35.96 -10.14
N LYS A 451 -12.34 35.36 -10.66
CA LYS A 451 -13.50 36.13 -11.14
C LYS A 451 -14.01 36.94 -9.93
N LYS A 452 -13.94 38.27 -10.00
CA LYS A 452 -14.68 39.13 -9.07
C LYS A 452 -16.14 38.70 -9.19
N LYS A 453 -16.73 38.21 -8.09
CA LYS A 453 -18.18 38.08 -8.00
C LYS A 453 -18.73 39.50 -8.12
N SER A 454 -19.37 39.78 -9.24
CA SER A 454 -20.19 40.97 -9.42
C SER A 454 -21.52 40.79 -8.73
#